data_AF-Q12H25-F1
#
_entry.id   AF-Q12H25-F1
#
_cell.length_a   1.000
_cell.length_b   1.000
_cell.length_c   1.000
_cell.angle_alpha   90.00
_cell.angle_beta   90.00
_cell.angle_gamma   90.00
#
_symmetry.space_group_name_H-M   'P 1'
#
loop_
_entity.id
_entity.type
_entity.pdbx_description
1 polymer ?
#
loop_
_entity_poly.entity_id
_entity_poly.type
_entity_poly.pdbx_seq_one_letter_code
_entity_poly.pdbx_strand_id
1 'polypeptide(L)'
;MNFQKILVPVAGVAVVVLAYRFYGWAGVAAAATAQVMWVLLHFTRMMQVLKRAANRPIGHVESAVMLNAKLRPGMTLMHVIAMTRSLGELKSVKDEQPEVFRWTDGSESYVTTTFVGGKLAHHELFRPEVPDSPPVQDAPPAAP
;
A
#
# COMPACT_ATOMS: atom_id res chain seq x y z
N MET A 1 -9.82 -11.65 -17.27
CA MET A 1 -8.89 -10.77 -18.01
C MET A 1 -9.26 -9.33 -17.72
N ASN A 2 -8.29 -8.47 -17.41
CA ASN A 2 -8.55 -7.13 -16.89
C ASN A 2 -8.96 -6.18 -18.03
N PHE A 3 -10.22 -6.23 -18.47
CA PHE A 3 -10.79 -5.50 -19.62
C PHE A 3 -10.45 -4.01 -19.61
N GLN A 4 -10.37 -3.40 -18.43
CA GLN A 4 -10.01 -2.00 -18.25
C GLN A 4 -8.60 -1.67 -18.78
N LYS A 5 -7.65 -2.62 -18.74
CA LYS A 5 -6.30 -2.43 -19.28
C LYS A 5 -6.27 -2.32 -20.81
N ILE A 6 -7.28 -2.86 -21.50
CA ILE A 6 -7.38 -2.85 -22.96
C ILE A 6 -8.29 -1.72 -23.43
N LEU A 7 -9.38 -1.47 -22.71
CA LEU A 7 -10.38 -0.48 -23.10
C LEU A 7 -9.83 0.95 -23.07
N VAL A 8 -9.01 1.29 -22.06
CA VAL A 8 -8.41 2.63 -21.92
C VAL A 8 -7.50 3.02 -23.10
N PRO A 9 -6.51 2.21 -23.53
CA PRO A 9 -5.69 2.57 -24.69
C PRO A 9 -6.49 2.61 -25.99
N VAL A 10 -7.46 1.72 -26.17
CA VAL A 10 -8.34 1.72 -27.35
C VAL A 10 -9.19 2.99 -27.42
N ALA A 11 -9.73 3.43 -26.29
CA ALA A 11 -10.48 4.69 -26.20
C ALA A 11 -9.61 5.91 -26.54
N GLY A 12 -8.35 5.95 -26.06
CA GLY A 12 -7.41 7.01 -26.40
C GLY A 12 -7.13 7.10 -27.91
N VAL A 13 -6.90 5.96 -28.58
CA VAL A 13 -6.72 5.92 -30.03
C VAL A 13 -8.00 6.37 -30.76
N ALA A 14 -9.17 5.90 -30.32
CA ALA A 14 -10.45 6.29 -30.91
C ALA A 14 -10.70 7.80 -30.82
N VAL A 15 -10.38 8.45 -29.70
CA VAL A 15 -10.51 9.91 -29.52
C VAL A 15 -9.65 10.67 -30.54
N VAL A 16 -8.41 10.25 -30.76
CA VAL A 16 -7.52 10.89 -31.73
C VAL A 16 -8.03 10.71 -33.17
N VAL A 17 -8.50 9.52 -33.53
CA VAL A 17 -9.04 9.22 -34.86
C VAL A 17 -10.31 10.04 -35.14
N LEU A 18 -11.22 10.12 -34.17
CA LEU A 18 -12.44 10.93 -34.30
C LEU A 18 -12.11 12.43 -34.38
N ALA A 19 -11.15 12.92 -33.57
CA ALA A 19 -10.73 14.30 -33.61
C ALA A 19 -10.13 14.69 -34.98
N TYR A 20 -9.32 13.80 -35.58
CA TYR A 20 -8.83 13.99 -36.94
C TYR A 20 -9.96 14.01 -37.97
N ARG A 21 -10.94 13.10 -37.83
CA ARG A 21 -12.05 12.98 -38.78
C ARG A 21 -12.95 14.21 -38.84
N PHE A 22 -13.20 14.88 -37.71
CA PHE A 22 -14.11 16.02 -37.64
C PHE A 22 -13.39 17.38 -37.75
N TYR A 23 -12.17 17.49 -37.24
CA TYR A 23 -11.46 18.77 -37.08
C TYR A 23 -10.03 18.76 -37.65
N GLY A 24 -9.65 17.69 -38.36
CA GLY A 24 -8.32 17.55 -38.97
C GLY A 24 -7.18 17.64 -37.94
N TRP A 25 -6.08 18.26 -38.33
CA TRP A 25 -4.89 18.41 -37.50
C TRP A 25 -5.11 19.26 -36.23
N ALA A 26 -6.01 20.25 -36.29
CA ALA A 26 -6.37 21.03 -35.11
C ALA A 26 -7.04 20.15 -34.04
N GLY A 27 -7.91 19.23 -34.46
CA GLY A 27 -8.51 18.23 -33.57
C GLY A 27 -7.49 17.32 -32.92
N VAL A 28 -6.50 16.85 -33.69
CA VAL A 28 -5.41 16.00 -33.17
C VAL A 28 -4.59 16.75 -32.11
N ALA A 29 -4.23 18.01 -32.36
CA ALA A 29 -3.51 18.83 -31.40
C ALA A 29 -4.30 19.01 -30.09
N ALA A 30 -5.61 19.27 -30.19
CA ALA A 30 -6.50 19.38 -29.03
C ALA A 30 -6.62 18.05 -28.26
N ALA A 31 -6.83 16.93 -28.96
CA ALA A 31 -6.93 15.61 -28.36
C ALA A 31 -5.62 15.19 -27.67
N ALA A 32 -4.47 15.42 -28.31
CA ALA A 32 -3.17 15.14 -27.72
C ALA A 32 -2.93 15.97 -26.45
N THR A 33 -3.27 17.26 -26.49
CA THR A 33 -3.15 18.15 -25.31
C THR A 33 -4.02 17.67 -24.16
N ALA A 34 -5.29 17.34 -24.43
CA ALA A 34 -6.22 16.80 -23.43
C ALA A 34 -5.73 15.47 -22.86
N GLN A 35 -5.18 14.59 -23.70
CA GLN A 35 -4.67 13.29 -23.27
C GLN A 35 -3.43 13.42 -22.39
N VAL A 36 -2.48 14.28 -22.76
CA VAL A 36 -1.31 14.59 -21.93
C VAL A 36 -1.74 15.17 -20.59
N MET A 37 -2.66 16.14 -20.60
CA MET A 37 -3.23 16.71 -19.38
C MET A 37 -3.85 15.64 -18.49
N TRP A 38 -4.66 14.75 -19.06
CA TRP A 38 -5.29 13.65 -18.32
C TRP A 38 -4.26 12.69 -17.71
N VAL A 39 -3.21 12.33 -18.45
CA VAL A 39 -2.12 11.48 -17.95
C VAL A 39 -1.38 12.16 -16.79
N LEU A 40 -1.08 13.46 -16.91
CA LEU A 40 -0.44 14.22 -15.83
C LEU A 40 -1.33 14.26 -14.57
N LEU A 41 -2.65 14.44 -14.72
CA LEU A 41 -3.59 14.40 -13.60
C LEU A 41 -3.66 13.00 -12.95
N HIS A 42 -3.62 11.94 -13.77
CA HIS A 42 -3.57 10.59 -13.25
C HIS A 42 -2.27 10.32 -12.47
N PHE A 43 -1.14 10.75 -13.02
CA PHE A 43 0.16 10.63 -12.38
C PHE A 43 0.23 11.43 -11.07
N THR A 44 -0.22 12.68 -11.05
CA THR A 44 -0.28 13.49 -9.82
C THR A 44 -1.17 12.86 -8.76
N ARG A 45 -2.33 12.29 -9.12
CA ARG A 45 -3.18 11.54 -8.19
C ARG A 45 -2.44 10.33 -7.61
N MET A 46 -1.71 9.56 -8.42
CA MET A 46 -0.88 8.45 -7.94
C MET A 46 0.20 8.93 -6.97
N MET A 47 0.92 10.01 -7.33
CA MET A 47 1.95 10.60 -6.49
C MET A 47 1.41 11.10 -5.15
N GLN A 48 0.18 11.63 -5.10
CA GLN A 48 -0.46 12.03 -3.85
C GLN A 48 -0.71 10.84 -2.92
N VAL A 49 -1.03 9.65 -3.45
CA VAL A 49 -1.17 8.43 -2.64
C VAL A 49 0.17 8.04 -2.03
N LEU A 50 1.24 8.05 -2.83
CA LEU A 50 2.60 7.76 -2.35
C LEU A 50 3.05 8.79 -1.31
N LYS A 51 2.79 10.08 -1.55
CA LYS A 51 3.12 11.17 -0.61
C LYS A 51 2.40 11.02 0.72
N ARG A 52 1.13 10.58 0.72
CA ARG A 52 0.37 10.30 1.95
C ARG A 52 0.97 9.12 2.73
N ALA A 53 1.48 8.11 2.05
CA ALA A 53 2.18 6.99 2.71
C ALA A 53 3.54 7.43 3.26
N ALA A 54 4.28 8.28 2.54
CA ALA A 54 5.57 8.82 2.97
C ALA A 54 5.46 9.81 4.15
N ASN A 55 4.34 10.52 4.27
CA ASN A 55 4.09 11.45 5.38
C ASN A 55 3.66 10.75 6.69
N ARG A 56 3.49 9.43 6.68
CA ARG A 56 3.25 8.64 7.90
C ARG A 56 4.57 8.15 8.48
N PRO A 57 4.64 7.95 9.82
CA PRO A 57 5.82 7.36 10.43
C PRO A 57 6.16 6.03 9.75
N ILE A 58 7.40 5.95 9.25
CA ILE A 58 7.92 4.80 8.52
C ILE A 58 7.81 3.57 9.40
N GLY A 59 7.31 2.48 8.83
CA GLY A 59 7.15 1.21 9.53
C GLY A 59 6.07 1.24 10.60
N HIS A 60 5.10 2.17 10.56
CA HIS A 60 3.99 2.17 11.53
C HIS A 60 2.66 1.73 10.91
N VAL A 61 1.89 0.94 11.64
CA VAL A 61 0.54 0.48 11.26
C VAL A 61 -0.42 0.57 12.44
N GLU A 62 -1.73 0.67 12.16
CA GLU A 62 -2.75 0.76 13.22
C GLU A 62 -2.83 -0.51 14.09
N SER A 63 -2.64 -1.69 13.51
CA SER A 63 -2.58 -2.96 14.23
C SER A 63 -1.76 -3.99 13.45
N ALA A 64 -0.70 -4.48 14.08
CA ALA A 64 0.18 -5.51 13.53
C ALA A 64 -0.58 -6.83 13.37
N VAL A 65 -1.47 -7.18 14.30
CA VAL A 65 -2.30 -8.39 14.25
C VAL A 65 -3.24 -8.36 13.05
N MET A 66 -3.92 -7.23 12.81
CA MET A 66 -4.83 -7.09 11.67
C MET A 66 -4.07 -7.11 10.34
N LEU A 67 -2.87 -6.51 10.29
CA LEU A 67 -2.00 -6.59 9.12
C LEU A 67 -1.62 -8.04 8.85
N ASN A 68 -1.10 -8.75 9.85
CA ASN A 68 -0.74 -10.16 9.78
C ASN A 68 -1.87 -11.03 9.18
N ALA A 69 -3.10 -10.85 9.67
CA ALA A 69 -4.26 -11.60 9.18
C ALA A 69 -4.64 -11.31 7.71
N LYS A 70 -4.28 -10.13 7.18
CA LYS A 70 -4.58 -9.72 5.80
C LYS A 70 -3.50 -10.15 4.81
N LEU A 71 -2.28 -10.40 5.26
CA LEU A 71 -1.15 -10.74 4.40
C LEU A 71 -1.34 -12.11 3.75
N ARG A 72 -1.02 -12.20 2.46
CA ARG A 72 -1.07 -13.45 1.69
C ARG A 72 0.16 -13.57 0.80
N PRO A 73 0.71 -14.79 0.62
CA PRO A 73 1.81 -15.02 -0.32
C PRO A 73 1.50 -14.46 -1.71
N GLY A 74 2.50 -13.84 -2.34
CA GLY A 74 2.39 -13.28 -3.68
C GLY A 74 1.87 -11.83 -3.76
N MET A 75 1.41 -11.24 -2.65
CA MET A 75 1.10 -9.80 -2.61
C MET A 75 2.34 -8.96 -2.95
N THR A 76 2.17 -7.88 -3.71
CA THR A 76 3.29 -6.99 -4.02
C THR A 76 3.59 -6.07 -2.84
N LEU A 77 4.85 -5.62 -2.72
CA LEU A 77 5.23 -4.60 -1.72
C LEU A 77 4.33 -3.36 -1.80
N MET A 78 4.04 -2.90 -3.02
CA MET A 78 3.13 -1.78 -3.26
C MET A 78 1.71 -2.04 -2.75
N HIS A 79 1.19 -3.26 -2.87
CA HIS A 79 -0.12 -3.60 -2.34
C HIS A 79 -0.13 -3.55 -0.80
N VAL A 80 0.93 -4.04 -0.16
CA VAL A 80 1.08 -3.98 1.30
C VAL A 80 1.16 -2.53 1.78
N ILE A 81 1.99 -1.69 1.15
CA ILE A 81 2.09 -0.25 1.45
C ILE A 81 0.74 0.46 1.27
N ALA A 82 -0.02 0.11 0.22
CA ALA A 82 -1.34 0.69 0.01
C ALA A 82 -2.33 0.32 1.12
N MET A 83 -2.26 -0.91 1.64
CA MET A 83 -3.11 -1.38 2.75
C MET A 83 -2.72 -0.75 4.08
N THR A 84 -1.43 -0.68 4.41
CA THR A 84 -0.94 -0.08 5.66
C THR A 84 -0.99 1.44 5.63
N ARG A 85 -1.00 2.02 4.43
CA ARG A 85 -0.85 3.45 4.18
C ARG A 85 0.46 4.00 4.76
N SER A 86 1.46 3.16 4.98
CA SER A 86 2.77 3.53 5.52
C SER A 86 3.86 2.77 4.77
N LEU A 87 4.99 3.44 4.55
CA LEU A 87 6.20 2.77 4.06
C LEU A 87 6.64 1.72 5.08
N GLY A 88 7.16 0.58 4.64
CA GLY A 88 7.77 -0.38 5.55
C GLY A 88 9.12 0.12 6.03
N GLU A 89 9.48 -0.20 7.27
CA GLU A 89 10.86 0.01 7.74
C GLU A 89 11.75 -1.08 7.15
N LEU A 90 12.67 -0.70 6.26
CA LEU A 90 13.62 -1.63 5.65
C LEU A 90 14.60 -2.14 6.72
N LYS A 91 14.69 -3.45 6.88
CA LYS A 91 15.59 -4.14 7.81
C LYS A 91 16.72 -4.89 7.11
N SER A 92 16.57 -5.19 5.81
CA SER A 92 17.65 -5.76 4.99
C SER A 92 18.55 -4.66 4.43
N VAL A 93 19.68 -5.06 3.85
CA VAL A 93 20.52 -4.16 3.06
C VAL A 93 19.71 -3.62 1.87
N LYS A 94 19.90 -2.35 1.55
CA LYS A 94 19.21 -1.69 0.45
C LYS A 94 19.64 -2.31 -0.88
N ASP A 95 18.68 -2.48 -1.78
CA ASP A 95 18.87 -3.00 -3.14
C ASP A 95 19.39 -4.45 -3.19
N GLU A 96 19.27 -5.20 -2.08
CA GLU A 96 19.64 -6.62 -1.97
C GLU A 96 18.41 -7.50 -1.70
N GLN A 97 18.42 -8.71 -2.26
CA GLN A 97 17.36 -9.71 -2.07
C GLN A 97 17.79 -10.77 -1.05
N PRO A 98 16.89 -11.25 -0.18
CA PRO A 98 15.49 -10.83 -0.04
C PRO A 98 15.33 -9.49 0.69
N GLU A 99 14.32 -8.72 0.29
CA GLU A 99 13.98 -7.47 0.95
C GLU A 99 13.14 -7.75 2.21
N VAL A 100 13.57 -7.24 3.37
CA VAL A 100 12.85 -7.42 4.63
C VAL A 100 12.31 -6.10 5.12
N PHE A 101 10.99 -6.02 5.31
CA PHE A 101 10.31 -4.83 5.82
C PHE A 101 9.56 -5.12 7.12
N ARG A 102 9.53 -4.14 8.03
CA ARG A 102 8.80 -4.20 9.30
C ARG A 102 7.71 -3.13 9.39
N TRP A 103 6.57 -3.53 9.94
CA TRP A 103 5.53 -2.61 10.42
C TRP A 103 5.20 -2.90 11.89
N THR A 104 5.37 -1.89 12.74
CA THR A 104 5.10 -1.90 14.18
C THR A 104 3.83 -1.11 14.48
N ASP A 105 3.02 -1.57 15.42
CA ASP A 105 1.84 -0.85 15.89
C ASP A 105 2.09 -0.12 17.22
N GLY A 106 1.07 0.58 17.73
CA GLY A 106 1.18 1.34 18.99
C GLY A 106 1.33 0.48 20.25
N SER A 107 1.16 -0.84 20.15
CA SER A 107 1.35 -1.79 21.25
C SER A 107 2.75 -2.43 21.27
N GLU A 108 3.67 -1.91 20.45
CA GLU A 108 5.00 -2.49 20.18
C GLU A 108 4.99 -3.88 19.54
N SER A 109 3.80 -4.38 19.15
CA SER A 109 3.69 -5.55 18.27
C SER A 109 4.14 -5.18 16.87
N TYR A 110 4.78 -6.09 16.15
CA TYR A 110 5.21 -5.83 14.78
C TYR A 110 5.11 -7.04 13.87
N VAL A 111 4.91 -6.79 12.58
CA VAL A 111 4.99 -7.81 11.53
C VAL A 111 6.25 -7.57 10.72
N THR A 112 7.07 -8.62 10.61
CA THR A 112 8.20 -8.67 9.69
C THR A 112 7.75 -9.40 8.42
N THR A 113 8.09 -8.85 7.27
CA THR A 113 7.69 -9.36 5.96
C THR A 113 8.91 -9.51 5.07
N THR A 114 8.98 -10.62 4.35
CA THR A 114 10.08 -10.94 3.44
C THR A 114 9.57 -10.95 2.01
N PHE A 115 10.17 -10.14 1.15
CA PHE A 115 9.84 -10.05 -0.26
C PHE A 115 10.97 -10.62 -1.11
N VAL A 116 10.60 -11.37 -2.15
CA VAL A 116 11.51 -11.87 -3.17
C VAL A 116 10.99 -11.41 -4.53
N GLY A 117 11.79 -10.65 -5.27
CA GLY A 117 11.36 -10.07 -6.55
C GLY A 117 10.13 -9.17 -6.40
N GLY A 118 10.04 -8.44 -5.29
CA GLY A 118 8.94 -7.51 -4.98
C GLY A 118 7.61 -8.18 -4.57
N LYS A 119 7.59 -9.50 -4.37
CA LYS A 119 6.41 -10.26 -3.92
C LYS A 119 6.63 -10.87 -2.54
N LEU A 120 5.59 -10.85 -1.71
CA LEU A 120 5.61 -11.38 -0.36
C LEU A 120 5.82 -12.89 -0.41
N ALA A 121 6.95 -13.34 0.14
CA ALA A 121 7.28 -14.75 0.29
C ALA A 121 6.87 -15.26 1.67
N HIS A 122 7.18 -14.51 2.73
CA HIS A 122 6.91 -14.89 4.11
C HIS A 122 6.56 -13.67 4.97
N HIS A 123 5.86 -13.90 6.08
CA HIS A 123 5.58 -12.89 7.09
C HIS A 123 5.46 -13.53 8.48
N GLU A 124 5.87 -12.79 9.51
CA GLU A 124 5.90 -13.24 10.90
C GLU A 124 5.45 -12.11 11.83
N LEU A 125 4.59 -12.43 12.79
CA LEU A 125 4.09 -11.51 13.81
C LEU A 125 4.85 -11.72 15.12
N PHE A 126 5.43 -10.65 15.64
CA PHE A 126 5.95 -10.57 17.00
C PHE A 126 4.98 -9.77 17.88
N ARG A 127 4.81 -10.23 19.12
CA ARG A 127 4.05 -9.53 20.16
C ARG A 127 4.89 -9.46 21.44
N PRO A 128 5.01 -8.29 22.08
CA PRO A 128 5.65 -8.19 23.39
C PRO A 128 4.82 -8.91 24.46
N GLU A 129 5.49 -9.51 25.44
CA GLU A 129 4.82 -10.11 26.59
C GLU A 129 4.18 -9.01 27.43
N VAL A 130 2.86 -9.06 27.60
CA VAL A 130 2.15 -8.17 28.53
C VAL A 130 2.31 -8.80 29.92
N PRO A 131 2.93 -8.13 30.90
CA PRO A 131 2.96 -8.66 32.25
C PRO A 131 1.53 -8.82 32.76
N ASP A 132 1.18 -10.04 33.16
CA ASP A 132 -0.13 -10.39 33.69
C ASP A 132 -0.53 -9.43 34.81
N SER A 133 -1.81 -9.04 34.80
CA SER A 133 -2.39 -8.21 35.85
C SER A 133 -2.13 -8.84 37.22
N PRO A 134 -1.81 -8.06 38.27
CA PRO A 134 -1.51 -8.61 39.58
C PRO A 134 -2.71 -9.46 40.07
N PRO A 135 -2.45 -10.58 40.77
CA PRO A 135 -3.50 -11.47 41.23
C PRO A 135 -4.49 -10.68 42.08
N VAL A 136 -5.78 -10.84 41.77
CA VAL A 136 -6.89 -10.34 42.59
C VAL A 136 -6.68 -10.91 43.99
N GLN A 137 -6.21 -10.07 44.93
CA GLN A 137 -6.19 -10.43 46.33
C GLN A 137 -7.64 -10.54 46.78
N ASP A 138 -8.05 -11.74 47.18
CA ASP A 138 -9.32 -12.02 47.81
C ASP A 138 -9.55 -11.01 48.95
N ALA A 139 -10.47 -10.08 48.75
CA ALA A 139 -10.96 -9.21 49.81
C ALA A 139 -11.64 -10.08 50.88
N PRO A 140 -11.32 -9.92 52.18
CA PRO A 140 -11.93 -10.73 53.22
C PRO A 140 -13.45 -10.48 53.24
N PRO A 141 -14.28 -11.51 53.50
CA PRO A 141 -15.72 -11.33 53.55
C PRO A 141 -16.08 -10.34 54.66
N ALA A 142 -16.81 -9.28 54.30
CA ALA A 142 -17.40 -8.36 55.26
C ALA A 142 -18.38 -9.13 56.14
N ALA A 143 -18.08 -9.23 57.44
CA ALA A 143 -18.96 -9.83 58.43
C ALA A 143 -20.00 -8.79 58.91
N PRO A 144 -21.28 -9.17 59.10
CA PRO A 144 -22.25 -8.40 59.87
C PRO A 144 -22.07 -8.58 61.39
#